data_AF-A0A066RUS7-F1
#
_entry.id   AF-A0A066RUS7-F1
#
_cell.length_a   1.000
_cell.length_b   1.000
_cell.length_c   1.000
_cell.angle_alpha   90.00
_cell.angle_beta   90.00
_cell.angle_gamma   90.00
#
_symmetry.space_group_name_H-M   'P 1'
#
loop_
_entity.id
_entity.type
_entity.pdbx_description
1 polymer ?
#
loop_
_entity_poly.entity_id
_entity_poly.type
_entity_poly.pdbx_seq_one_letter_code
_entity_poly.pdbx_strand_id
1 'polypeptide(L)' 'MVTIYETQHGAVTVSAPYFSFVQCREVISLTLIKDGNQGWGVSKEFRADTEISPEFFQLFALEASRLL' A
#
# COMPACT_ATOMS: atom_id res chain seq x y z
N MET A 1 7.38 -7.52 -10.30
CA MET A 1 7.99 -6.18 -10.12
C MET A 1 7.31 -5.53 -8.93
N VAL A 2 8.06 -4.90 -8.03
CA VAL A 2 7.50 -4.07 -6.96
C VAL A 2 7.36 -2.66 -7.53
N THR A 3 6.14 -2.13 -7.56
CA THR A 3 5.90 -0.74 -7.96
C THR A 3 6.03 0.13 -6.72
N ILE A 4 6.86 1.17 -6.80
CA ILE A 4 7.06 2.14 -5.72
C ILE A 4 6.49 3.47 -6.18
N TYR A 5 5.67 4.07 -5.35
CA TYR A 5 5.06 5.36 -5.58
C TYR A 5 5.45 6.32 -4.46
N GLU A 6 6.20 7.37 -4.81
CA GLU A 6 6.64 8.38 -3.85
C GLU A 6 5.50 9.36 -3.55
N THR A 7 5.24 9.58 -2.27
CA THR A 7 4.24 10.53 -1.79
C THR A 7 4.89 11.52 -0.84
N GLN A 8 4.20 12.63 -0.55
CA GLN A 8 4.62 13.59 0.48
C GLN A 8 4.69 12.98 1.90
N HIS A 9 4.15 11.77 2.09
CA HIS A 9 4.10 11.08 3.38
C HIS A 9 5.08 9.89 3.48
N GLY A 10 5.85 9.63 2.42
CA GLY A 10 6.77 8.49 2.29
C GLY A 10 6.51 7.66 1.04
N ALA A 11 7.16 6.51 0.96
CA ALA A 11 7.07 5.60 -0.18
C ALA A 11 5.95 4.58 0.01
N VAL A 12 5.03 4.50 -0.95
CA VAL A 12 4.02 3.43 -1.02
C VAL A 12 4.52 2.34 -1.95
N THR A 13 4.57 1.11 -1.48
CA THR A 13 4.95 -0.07 -2.27
C THR A 13 3.73 -0.94 -2.55
N VAL A 14 3.71 -1.51 -3.75
CA VAL A 14 2.66 -2.44 -4.20
C VAL A 14 3.25 -3.83 -4.36
N SER A 15 2.62 -4.82 -3.72
CA SER A 15 2.97 -6.23 -3.94
C SER A 15 2.51 -6.71 -5.31
N ALA A 16 3.11 -7.81 -5.78
CA ALA A 16 2.44 -8.60 -6.83
C ALA A 16 1.10 -9.14 -6.29
N PRO A 17 0.11 -9.42 -7.16
CA PRO A 17 -1.10 -10.12 -6.76
C PRO A 17 -0.79 -11.45 -6.08
N TYR A 18 -1.53 -11.74 -5.01
CA TYR A 18 -1.46 -13.02 -4.30
C TYR A 18 -2.84 -13.42 -3.78
N PHE A 19 -3.02 -14.72 -3.54
CA PHE A 19 -4.28 -15.22 -2.97
C PHE A 19 -4.31 -15.00 -1.45
N SER A 20 -5.24 -14.18 -0.97
CA SER A 20 -5.51 -14.01 0.47
C SER A 20 -6.51 -15.05 0.93
N PHE A 21 -6.07 -15.92 1.83
CA PHE A 21 -6.96 -16.91 2.47
C PHE A 21 -7.97 -16.28 3.42
N VAL A 22 -7.68 -15.09 3.94
CA VAL A 22 -8.61 -14.34 4.82
C VAL A 22 -9.76 -13.75 4.00
N GLN A 23 -9.45 -13.22 2.82
CA GLN A 23 -10.46 -12.63 1.92
C GLN A 23 -11.03 -13.62 0.88
N CYS A 24 -10.51 -14.86 0.85
CA CYS A 24 -10.81 -15.92 -0.11
C CYS A 24 -10.78 -15.44 -1.57
N ARG A 25 -9.79 -14.60 -1.92
CA ARG A 25 -9.66 -14.00 -3.26
C ARG A 25 -8.24 -13.49 -3.52
N GLU A 26 -7.99 -13.14 -4.78
CA GLU A 26 -6.75 -12.47 -5.18
C GLU A 26 -6.75 -11.00 -4.75
N VAL A 27 -5.65 -10.59 -4.12
CA VAL A 27 -5.45 -9.26 -3.54
C VAL A 27 -4.07 -8.72 -3.92
N ILE A 28 -3.90 -7.43 -3.76
CA ILE A 28 -2.62 -6.73 -3.72
C ILE A 28 -2.49 -6.03 -2.37
N SER A 29 -1.27 -5.93 -1.87
CA SER A 29 -0.98 -5.19 -0.65
C SER A 29 -0.34 -3.86 -1.01
N LEU A 30 -0.89 -2.78 -0.44
CA LEU A 30 -0.26 -1.47 -0.40
C LEU A 30 0.40 -1.28 0.96
N THR A 31 1.67 -0.90 0.96
CA THR A 31 2.42 -0.64 2.19
C THR A 31 3.07 0.73 2.14
N LEU A 32 2.71 1.61 3.07
CA LEU A 32 3.39 2.89 3.28
C LEU A 32 4.56 2.69 4.23
N ILE A 33 5.75 3.07 3.78
CA ILE A 33 6.94 3.18 4.62
C ILE A 33 7.27 4.67 4.72
N LYS A 34 7.16 5.23 5.93
CA LYS A 34 7.48 6.63 6.23
C LYS A 34 8.97 6.76 6.50
N ASP A 35 9.61 7.76 5.90
CA ASP A 35 11.03 8.02 6.12
C ASP A 35 11.31 8.27 7.61
N GLY A 36 12.36 7.62 8.13
CA GLY A 36 12.75 7.70 9.53
C GLY A 36 12.07 6.68 10.46
N ASN A 37 11.08 5.91 9.99
CA ASN A 37 10.34 4.97 10.85
C ASN A 37 11.01 3.59 11.02
N GLN A 38 12.34 3.52 10.86
CA GLN A 38 13.15 2.30 11.06
C GLN A 38 12.63 1.03 10.34
N GLY A 39 11.98 1.18 9.19
CA GLY A 39 11.41 0.07 8.41
C GLY A 39 10.01 -0.37 8.83
N TRP A 40 9.38 0.29 9.80
CA TRP A 40 7.98 0.07 10.15
C TRP A 40 7.06 0.82 9.18
N GLY A 41 6.03 0.12 8.72
CA GLY A 41 5.06 0.64 7.77
C GLY A 41 3.65 0.17 8.06
N VAL A 42 2.68 0.82 7.42
CA VAL A 42 1.27 0.41 7.47
C VAL A 42 0.93 -0.30 6.18
N SER A 43 0.39 -1.50 6.28
CA SER A 43 0.01 -2.34 5.14
C SER A 43 -1.48 -2.59 5.11
N LYS A 44 -2.09 -2.57 3.93
CA LYS A 44 -3.51 -2.88 3.73
C LYS A 44 -3.72 -3.64 2.42
N GLU A 45 -4.57 -4.65 2.48
CA GLU A 45 -4.95 -5.45 1.32
C GLU A 45 -6.12 -4.81 0.56
N PHE A 46 -6.02 -4.83 -0.77
CA PHE A 46 -7.04 -4.40 -1.71
C PHE A 46 -7.26 -5.51 -2.74
N ARG A 47 -8.43 -5.55 -3.37
CA ARG A 47 -8.67 -6.58 -4.39
C ARG A 47 -7.75 -6.36 -5.58
N ALA A 48 -7.22 -7.43 -6.16
CA ALA A 48 -6.29 -7.33 -7.30
C ALA A 48 -6.94 -6.72 -8.56
N ASP A 49 -8.27 -6.78 -8.67
CA ASP A 49 -9.06 -6.18 -9.75
C ASP A 49 -9.40 -4.69 -9.50
N THR A 50 -8.95 -4.10 -8.39
CA THR A 50 -9.18 -2.69 -8.09
C THR A 50 -8.25 -1.82 -8.93
N GLU A 51 -8.84 -0.87 -9.66
CA GLU A 51 -8.08 0.13 -10.40
C GLU A 51 -7.43 1.11 -9.41
N ILE A 52 -6.10 1.03 -9.26
CA ILE A 52 -5.35 1.92 -8.39
C ILE A 52 -4.87 3.13 -9.20
N SER A 53 -5.50 4.28 -8.97
CA SER A 53 -5.08 5.55 -9.54
C SER A 53 -3.98 6.24 -8.70
N PRO A 54 -3.24 7.21 -9.27
CA PRO A 54 -2.32 8.05 -8.50
C PRO A 54 -2.94 8.71 -7.27
N GLU A 55 -4.19 9.15 -7.37
CA GLU A 55 -4.94 9.77 -6.27
C GLU A 55 -5.24 8.77 -5.15
N PHE A 56 -5.46 7.50 -5.50
CA PHE A 56 -5.64 6.42 -4.54
C PHE A 56 -4.39 6.23 -3.67
N PHE A 57 -3.20 6.25 -4.28
CA PHE A 57 -1.94 6.17 -3.54
C PHE A 57 -1.76 7.35 -2.56
N GLN A 58 -2.12 8.56 -2.98
CA GLN A 58 -2.04 9.74 -2.11
C GLN A 58 -3.00 9.66 -0.92
N LEU A 59 -4.24 9.21 -1.15
CA LEU A 59 -5.23 9.01 -0.09
C LEU A 59 -4.79 7.92 0.88
N PHE A 60 -4.35 6.77 0.37
CA PHE A 60 -3.81 5.69 1.20
C PHE A 60 -2.62 6.18 2.02
N ALA A 61 -1.66 6.88 1.42
CA ALA A 61 -0.50 7.41 2.12
C ALA A 61 -0.88 8.42 3.21
N LEU A 62 -1.83 9.32 2.94
CA LEU A 62 -2.35 10.26 3.94
C LEU A 62 -2.99 9.51 5.12
N GLU A 63 -3.87 8.55 4.87
CA GLU A 63 -4.53 7.76 5.91
C GLU A 63 -3.53 6.94 6.73
N ALA A 64 -2.65 6.20 6.05
CA ALA A 64 -1.62 5.39 6.66
C ALA A 64 -0.64 6.22 7.50
N SER A 65 -0.28 7.42 7.05
CA SER A 65 0.63 8.32 7.77
C SER A 65 0.08 8.83 9.10
N ARG A 66 -1.25 8.81 9.29
CA ARG A 66 -1.89 9.19 10.56
C ARG A 66 -1.86 8.07 11.60
N LEU A 67 -1.56 6.84 11.16
CA LEU A 67 -1.41 5.66 12.02
C LEU A 67 0.06 5.41 12.40
N LEU A 68 1.00 6.19 11.83
CA LEU A 68 2.46 6.16 12.06
C LEU A 68 2.95 7.41 12.81
#